data_AF-A0A976J720-F1
#
_entry.id   AF-A0A976J720-F1
#
_cell.length_a   1.000
_cell.length_b   1.000
_cell.length_c   1.000
_cell.angle_alpha   90.00
_cell.angle_beta   90.00
_cell.angle_gamma   90.00
#
_symmetry.space_group_name_H-M   'P 1'
#
loop_
_entity.id
_entity.type
_entity.pdbx_description
1 polymer ?
#
loop_
_entity_poly.entity_id
_entity_poly.type
_entity_poly.pdbx_seq_one_letter_code
_entity_poly.pdbx_strand_id
1 'polypeptide(L)' 'YCDEHGLLSRRVVWPVLVGFFDHARVLAGWCELRQDFRHFRTDRIVTAEFLEDFHGERPGLLRRRWKAGLVQRDEAGVV' A
#
# COMPACT_ATOMS: atom_id res chain seq x y z
N TYR A 1 -9.87 6.23 3.53
CA TYR A 1 -9.35 6.25 2.15
C TYR A 1 -10.50 6.42 1.17
N CYS A 2 -10.38 7.37 0.25
CA CYS A 2 -11.36 7.59 -0.82
C CYS A 2 -10.85 6.91 -2.10
N ASP A 3 -11.65 6.06 -2.75
CA ASP A 3 -11.25 5.50 -4.04
C ASP A 3 -11.53 6.47 -5.20
N GLU A 4 -11.30 6.01 -6.44
CA GLU A 4 -11.53 6.82 -7.65
C GLU A 4 -12.99 7.12 -7.95
N HIS A 5 -13.91 6.35 -7.37
CA HIS A 5 -15.35 6.54 -7.52
C HIS A 5 -15.93 7.41 -6.41
N GLY A 6 -15.09 7.96 -5.53
CA GLY A 6 -15.52 8.78 -4.40
C GLY A 6 -16.00 7.97 -3.19
N LEU A 7 -15.82 6.64 -3.19
CA LEU A 7 -16.29 5.80 -2.09
C LEU A 7 -15.27 5.78 -0.96
N LEU A 8 -15.76 6.08 0.24
CA LEU A 8 -14.96 6.04 1.46
C LEU A 8 -14.87 4.61 2.00
N SER A 9 -13.65 4.21 2.34
CA SER A 9 -13.37 2.96 3.05
C SER A 9 -12.36 3.16 4.17
N ARG A 10 -12.56 2.44 5.27
CA ARG A 10 -11.57 2.29 6.35
C ARG A 10 -10.83 0.97 6.15
N ARG A 11 -9.51 1.00 6.22
CA ARG A 11 -8.65 -0.16 5.97
C ARG A 11 -7.43 -0.10 6.87
N VAL A 12 -7.09 -1.23 7.46
CA VAL A 12 -5.77 -1.44 8.07
C VAL A 12 -4.80 -1.78 6.94
N VAL A 13 -3.71 -1.02 6.87
CA VAL A 13 -2.64 -1.21 5.89
C VAL A 13 -1.32 -1.25 6.62
N TRP A 14 -0.41 -2.07 6.12
CA TRP A 14 0.95 -2.20 6.64
C TRP A 14 1.91 -1.60 5.62
N PRO A 15 2.40 -0.37 5.86
CA PRO A 15 3.27 0.34 4.94
C PRO A 15 4.57 -0.41 4.68
N VAL A 16 4.97 -0.48 3.41
CA VAL A 16 6.27 -1.02 2.99
C VAL A 16 7.17 0.07 2.43
N LEU A 17 6.62 0.99 1.62
CA LEU A 17 7.34 2.16 1.11
C LEU A 17 6.41 3.32 0.76
N VAL A 18 7.01 4.49 0.55
CA VAL A 18 6.39 5.63 -0.13
C VAL A 18 7.17 5.94 -1.39
N GLY A 19 6.53 5.85 -2.55
CA GLY A 19 7.07 6.21 -3.85
C GLY A 19 6.65 7.63 -4.23
N PHE A 20 7.57 8.36 -4.86
CA PHE A 20 7.33 9.71 -5.36
C PHE A 20 7.31 9.67 -6.88
N PHE A 21 6.19 10.07 -7.46
CA PHE A 21 5.97 10.26 -8.88
C PHE A 21 5.69 11.75 -9.13
N ASP A 22 5.86 12.22 -10.38
CA ASP A 22 5.81 13.64 -10.74
C ASP A 22 4.57 14.40 -10.19
N HIS A 23 3.42 13.73 -10.14
CA HIS A 23 2.17 14.33 -9.68
C HIS A 23 1.47 13.54 -8.55
N ALA A 24 2.13 12.54 -7.97
CA ALA A 24 1.53 11.71 -6.93
C ALA A 24 2.55 11.09 -5.99
N ARG A 25 2.17 10.98 -4.72
CA ARG A 25 2.91 10.18 -3.74
C ARG A 25 2.08 8.94 -3.43
N VAL A 26 2.70 7.78 -3.58
CA VAL A 26 2.03 6.47 -3.47
C VAL A 26 2.60 5.72 -2.29
N LEU A 27 1.72 5.30 -1.38
CA LEU A 27 2.04 4.36 -0.32
C LEU A 27 1.80 2.93 -0.83
N ALA A 28 2.85 2.12 -0.88
CA ALA A 28 2.71 0.68 -1.12
C ALA A 28 2.63 -0.05 0.22
N GLY A 29 1.68 -0.97 0.36
CA GLY A 29 1.53 -1.73 1.60
C GLY A 29 0.62 -2.93 1.46
N TRP A 30 0.70 -3.83 2.44
CA TRP A 30 -0.24 -4.94 2.58
C TRP A 30 -1.58 -4.41 3.11
N CYS A 31 -2.68 -4.77 2.44
CA CYS A 31 -4.02 -4.38 2.85
C CYS A 31 -4.74 -5.57 3.46
N GLU A 32 -5.07 -5.52 4.75
CA GLU A 32 -5.75 -6.64 5.42
C GLU A 32 -7.13 -6.93 4.82
N LEU A 33 -7.87 -5.89 4.43
CA LEU A 33 -9.19 -6.08 3.81
C LEU A 33 -9.12 -6.86 2.49
N ARG A 34 -8.00 -6.77 1.76
CA ARG A 34 -7.83 -7.41 0.44
C ARG A 34 -6.87 -8.58 0.46
N GLN A 35 -6.15 -8.79 1.56
CA GLN A 35 -5.12 -9.82 1.71
C GLN A 35 -4.12 -9.79 0.53
N ASP A 36 -3.70 -8.59 0.14
CA ASP A 36 -2.81 -8.38 -1.00
C ASP A 36 -2.02 -7.05 -0.87
N PHE A 37 -0.91 -6.93 -1.61
CA PHE A 37 -0.16 -5.69 -1.75
C PHE A 37 -0.88 -4.72 -2.70
N ARG A 38 -1.13 -3.51 -2.20
CA ARG A 38 -1.84 -2.47 -2.94
C ARG A 38 -1.09 -1.14 -2.86
N HIS A 39 -1.34 -0.31 -3.87
CA HIS A 39 -0.85 1.05 -3.99
C HIS A 39 -1.98 2.01 -3.60
N PHE A 40 -1.69 2.90 -2.66
CA PHE A 40 -2.62 3.91 -2.18
C PHE A 40 -2.05 5.28 -2.52
N ARG A 41 -2.79 6.10 -3.27
CA ARG A 41 -2.36 7.48 -3.44
C ARG A 41 -2.60 8.23 -2.14
N THR A 42 -1.56 8.88 -1.64
CA THR A 42 -1.61 9.54 -0.32
C THR A 42 -2.51 10.76 -0.31
N ASP A 43 -2.71 11.41 -1.46
CA ASP A 43 -3.69 12.51 -1.64
C ASP A 43 -5.15 12.07 -1.46
N ARG A 44 -5.43 10.76 -1.55
CA ARG A 44 -6.76 10.18 -1.31
C ARG A 44 -6.94 9.61 0.11
N ILE A 45 -5.94 9.75 0.97
CA ILE A 45 -6.03 9.38 2.38
C ILE A 45 -6.67 10.54 3.14
N VAL A 46 -7.97 10.44 3.42
CA VAL A 46 -8.72 11.48 4.15
C VAL A 46 -8.26 11.61 5.60
N THR A 47 -8.05 10.48 6.27
CA THR A 47 -7.51 10.40 7.63
C THR A 47 -6.66 9.14 7.77
N ALA A 48 -5.68 9.19 8.67
CA ALA A 48 -4.84 8.05 9.03
C ALA A 48 -4.57 8.06 10.53
N GLU A 49 -4.52 6.87 11.11
CA GLU A 49 -4.21 6.62 12.51
C GLU A 49 -3.11 5.56 12.55
N PHE A 50 -2.09 5.78 13.36
CA PHE A 50 -1.04 4.81 13.58
C PHE A 50 -1.49 3.87 14.70
N LEU A 51 -1.68 2.60 14.35
CA LEU A 51 -2.03 1.57 15.32
C LEU A 51 -0.76 1.04 15.99
N GLU A 52 -0.85 0.68 17.27
CA GLU A 52 0.22 0.00 18.01
C GLU A 52 0.31 -1.49 17.68
N ASP A 53 -0.65 -2.00 16.89
CA ASP A 53 -0.73 -3.39 16.49
C ASP A 53 0.50 -3.85 15.69
N PHE A 54 0.69 -5.17 15.66
CA PHE A 54 1.70 -5.82 14.84
C PHE A 54 1.05 -6.88 13.95
N HIS A 55 1.32 -6.83 12.64
CA HIS A 55 0.72 -7.73 11.63
C HIS A 55 1.14 -9.20 11.72
N GLY A 56 1.82 -9.59 12.79
CA GLY A 56 2.37 -10.92 13.00
C GLY A 56 3.69 -11.18 12.28
N GLU A 57 4.08 -10.41 11.26
CA GLU A 57 5.37 -10.59 10.57
C GLU A 57 6.37 -9.46 10.84
N ARG A 58 7.66 -9.79 10.77
CA ARG A 58 8.71 -8.77 10.88
C ARG A 58 8.61 -7.81 9.68
N PRO A 59 8.84 -6.50 9.84
CA PRO A 59 8.81 -5.53 8.74
C PRO A 59 9.67 -5.93 7.52
N GLY A 60 10.82 -6.59 7.79
CA GLY A 60 11.69 -7.12 6.74
C GLY A 60 11.08 -8.24 5.90
N LEU A 61 10.20 -9.07 6.47
CA LEU A 61 9.50 -10.13 5.73
C LEU A 61 8.45 -9.52 4.80
N LEU A 62 7.67 -8.56 5.30
CA LEU A 62 6.68 -7.84 4.50
C LEU A 62 7.33 -7.17 3.28
N ARG A 63 8.48 -6.52 3.46
CA ARG A 63 9.26 -5.93 2.37
C ARG A 63 9.77 -6.98 1.37
N ARG A 64 10.21 -8.15 1.83
CA ARG A 64 10.64 -9.25 0.94
C ARG A 64 9.48 -9.78 0.09
N ARG A 65 8.32 -10.01 0.72
CA ARG A 65 7.10 -10.45 0.04
C ARG A 65 6.66 -9.44 -1.02
N TRP A 66 6.64 -8.15 -0.66
CA TRP A 66 6.31 -7.08 -1.60
C TRP A 66 7.27 -7.05 -2.79
N LYS A 67 8.59 -7.10 -2.56
CA LYS A 67 9.60 -7.16 -3.64
C LYS A 67 9.45 -8.36 -4.55
N ALA A 68 9.15 -9.54 -4.00
CA ALA A 68 8.92 -10.73 -4.81
C ALA A 68 7.73 -10.55 -5.77
N GLY A 69 6.70 -9.82 -5.35
CA GLY A 69 5.55 -9.48 -6.19
C GLY A 69 5.80 -8.37 -7.23
N LEU A 70 6.84 -7.54 -7.07
CA LEU A 70 7.23 -6.55 -8.08
C LEU A 70 7.88 -7.19 -9.30
N VAL A 71 8.71 -8.21 -9.09
CA VAL A 71 9.36 -8.97 -10.19
C VAL A 71 8.31 -9.57 -11.13
N GLN A 72 7.12 -9.87 -10.63
CA GLN A 72 5.98 -10.38 -11.42
C GLN A 72 5.16 -9.28 -12.10
N ARG A 73 5.34 -8.01 -11.72
CA ARG A 73 4.58 -6.85 -12.23
C ARG A 73 5.36 -6.03 -13.27
N ASP A 74 6.69 -6.11 -13.27
CA ASP A 74 7.53 -5.44 -14.27
C ASP A 74 7.27 -5.97 -15.70
N GLU A 75 6.74 -7.18 -15.86
CA GLU A 75 6.26 -7.72 -17.15
C GLU A 75 4.91 -7.12 -17.61
N ALA A 76 4.18 -6.41 -16.74
CA ALA A 76 2.83 -5.92 -16.99
C ALA A 76 2.68 -4.37 -16.95
N GLY A 77 3.79 -3.64 -17.03
CA GLY A 77 3.82 -2.22 -17.41
C GLY A 77 3.66 -1.22 -16.26
N VAL A 78 4.78 -0.56 -15.91
CA VAL A 78 4.82 0.84 -15.45
C VAL A 78 6.12 1.48 -15.97
N VAL A 79 6.01 2.20 -17.09
CA VAL A 79 6.74 3.45 -17.37
C VAL A 79 5.70 4.50 -17.74
#